data_AF-A0A924JNR5-F1
#
_entry.id   AF-A0A924JNR5-F1
#
_cell.length_a   1.000
_cell.length_b   1.000
_cell.length_c   1.000
_cell.angle_alpha   90.00
_cell.angle_beta   90.00
_cell.angle_gamma   90.00
#
_symmetry.space_group_name_H-M   'P 1'
#
loop_
_entity.id
_entity.type
_entity.pdbx_description
1 polymer ?
#
loop_
_entity_poly.entity_id
_entity_poly.type
_entity_poly.pdbx_seq_one_letter_code
_entity_poly.pdbx_strand_id
1 'polypeptide(L)'
;MAQQFEKFSRFYDFNNKVTEEKLRAHYLYLYEYTDSICRRTDYYMKEESVKAIAFFTDTSCKTKVGQYISYYPNKKLESKGMYAKNKKEGLWLSYYENGNKKDSTVYKNNNATGTSFTWFEDGNINIKREMDTDGKGNGKETSYWQNGKLDFEGIWANGKKNGLWIYHHFNGNKSAEVVYEKNTIITSKCFDENGTEEKICDSAKVKKAPLMLKDGTPLTKYIQRALNENTDWKSRDLPLEGGIFFVWVSFTVDIDGTIKDIKLEHGVVQSLNKTSIKIFKDLKEMKPAFEFNRKYGNRYTQRMEFRVGKDRF
;
A
#
# COMPACT_ATOMS: atom_id res chain seq x y z
N MET A 1 -34.98 -31.11 1.96
CA MET A 1 -34.88 -30.66 0.55
C MET A 1 -33.58 -29.91 0.39
N ALA A 2 -32.70 -30.35 -0.51
CA ALA A 2 -31.47 -29.63 -0.81
C ALA A 2 -31.84 -28.33 -1.55
N GLN A 3 -31.43 -27.18 -1.01
CA GLN A 3 -31.65 -25.89 -1.66
C GLN A 3 -30.84 -25.88 -2.96
N GLN A 4 -31.51 -25.88 -4.11
CA GLN A 4 -30.85 -25.88 -5.41
C GLN A 4 -30.36 -24.46 -5.70
N PHE A 5 -29.05 -24.24 -5.56
CA PHE A 5 -28.44 -22.95 -5.87
C PHE A 5 -28.33 -22.80 -7.39
N GLU A 6 -28.94 -21.77 -7.96
CA GLU A 6 -28.59 -21.32 -9.31
C GLU A 6 -27.14 -20.82 -9.29
N LYS A 7 -26.37 -21.13 -10.34
CA LYS A 7 -24.96 -20.75 -10.46
C LYS A 7 -24.72 -19.99 -11.75
N PHE A 8 -24.08 -18.83 -11.63
CA PHE A 8 -23.60 -18.05 -12.77
C PHE A 8 -22.13 -17.72 -12.57
N SER A 9 -21.37 -17.64 -13.66
CA SER A 9 -19.95 -17.25 -13.57
C SER A 9 -19.55 -16.29 -14.68
N ARG A 10 -18.57 -15.44 -14.40
CA ARG A 10 -18.07 -14.44 -15.35
C ARG A 10 -16.57 -14.24 -15.20
N PHE A 11 -15.89 -14.13 -16.33
CA PHE A 11 -14.45 -13.86 -16.39
C PHE A 11 -14.15 -12.37 -16.44
N TYR A 12 -13.03 -11.98 -15.82
CA TYR A 12 -12.57 -10.61 -15.75
C TYR A 12 -11.07 -10.52 -16.02
N ASP A 13 -10.64 -9.46 -16.71
CA ASP A 13 -9.24 -9.14 -16.92
C ASP A 13 -8.58 -8.57 -15.63
N PHE A 14 -7.30 -8.21 -15.71
CA PHE A 14 -6.55 -7.65 -14.58
C PHE A 14 -7.10 -6.30 -14.07
N ASN A 15 -7.87 -5.58 -14.89
CA ASN A 15 -8.53 -4.31 -14.56
C ASN A 15 -9.96 -4.50 -14.03
N ASN A 16 -10.40 -5.74 -13.77
CA ASN A 16 -11.78 -6.08 -13.45
C ASN A 16 -12.80 -5.69 -14.54
N LYS A 17 -12.39 -5.66 -15.82
CA LYS A 17 -13.33 -5.56 -16.95
C LYS A 17 -13.74 -6.96 -17.39
N VAL A 18 -15.02 -7.11 -17.73
CA VAL A 18 -15.56 -8.38 -18.23
C VAL A 18 -14.81 -8.78 -19.50
N THR A 19 -14.45 -10.05 -19.60
CA THR A 19 -13.87 -10.64 -20.82
C THR A 19 -14.53 -11.96 -21.13
N GLU A 20 -14.71 -12.26 -22.41
CA GLU A 20 -15.22 -13.56 -22.87
C GLU A 20 -14.08 -14.54 -23.14
N GLU A 21 -12.84 -14.04 -23.26
CA GLU A 21 -11.67 -14.86 -23.52
C GLU A 21 -11.10 -15.42 -22.22
N LYS A 22 -11.37 -16.70 -21.94
CA LYS A 22 -10.84 -17.41 -20.76
C LYS A 22 -9.32 -17.31 -20.62
N LEU A 23 -8.58 -17.28 -21.73
CA LEU A 23 -7.12 -17.16 -21.74
C LEU A 23 -6.62 -15.76 -21.31
N ARG A 24 -7.46 -14.72 -21.43
CA ARG A 24 -7.15 -13.36 -20.95
C ARG A 24 -7.75 -13.06 -19.57
N ALA A 25 -8.51 -14.00 -19.01
CA ALA A 25 -9.12 -13.85 -17.71
C ALA A 25 -8.05 -13.92 -16.62
N HIS A 26 -8.01 -12.88 -15.79
CA HIS A 26 -7.20 -12.85 -14.57
C HIS A 26 -8.02 -13.31 -13.35
N TYR A 27 -9.33 -13.02 -13.35
CA TYR A 27 -10.25 -13.43 -12.30
C TYR A 27 -11.48 -14.17 -12.87
N LEU A 28 -12.06 -15.03 -12.05
CA LEU A 28 -13.37 -15.66 -12.27
C LEU A 28 -14.26 -15.36 -11.06
N TYR A 29 -15.43 -14.78 -11.30
CA TYR A 29 -16.43 -14.58 -10.24
C TYR A 29 -17.54 -15.61 -10.40
N LEU A 30 -17.72 -16.43 -9.38
CA LEU A 30 -18.80 -17.40 -9.26
C LEU A 30 -19.87 -16.86 -8.33
N TYR A 31 -21.11 -16.85 -8.80
CA TYR A 31 -22.29 -16.39 -8.08
C TYR A 31 -23.17 -17.59 -7.78
N GLU A 32 -23.55 -17.75 -6.52
CA GLU A 32 -24.45 -18.78 -6.02
C GLU A 32 -25.63 -18.10 -5.35
N TYR A 33 -26.84 -18.41 -5.82
CA TYR A 33 -28.07 -17.71 -5.43
C TYR A 33 -28.97 -18.59 -4.56
N THR A 34 -29.58 -17.98 -3.54
CA THR A 34 -30.83 -18.43 -2.93
C THR A 34 -31.88 -17.32 -3.06
N ASP A 35 -33.12 -17.61 -2.66
CA ASP A 35 -34.21 -16.63 -2.62
C ASP A 35 -33.90 -15.40 -1.75
N SER A 36 -32.93 -15.47 -0.84
CA SER A 36 -32.66 -14.44 0.18
C SER A 36 -31.21 -13.98 0.27
N ILE A 37 -30.28 -14.58 -0.47
CA ILE A 37 -28.88 -14.19 -0.44
C ILE A 37 -28.18 -14.50 -1.76
N CYS A 38 -27.23 -13.65 -2.12
CA CYS A 38 -26.23 -13.99 -3.13
C CYS A 38 -24.89 -14.21 -2.44
N ARG A 39 -24.24 -15.33 -2.72
CA ARG A 39 -22.85 -15.59 -2.35
C ARG A 39 -21.99 -15.44 -3.59
N ARG A 40 -20.98 -14.58 -3.53
CA ARG A 40 -19.98 -14.45 -4.60
C ARG A 40 -18.63 -14.97 -4.12
N THR A 41 -18.05 -15.89 -4.89
CA THR A 41 -16.68 -16.37 -4.71
C THR A 41 -15.84 -15.90 -5.89
N ASP A 42 -14.83 -15.10 -5.59
CA ASP A 42 -13.89 -14.56 -6.56
C ASP A 42 -12.65 -15.48 -6.56
N TYR A 43 -12.12 -15.83 -7.74
CA TYR A 43 -10.94 -16.68 -7.92
C TYR A 43 -9.82 -15.95 -8.66
N TYR A 44 -8.56 -16.23 -8.29
CA TYR A 44 -7.40 -15.99 -9.14
C TYR A 44 -7.32 -17.11 -10.19
N MET A 45 -7.37 -16.76 -11.47
CA MET A 45 -7.36 -17.75 -12.55
C MET A 45 -6.01 -18.45 -12.71
N LYS A 46 -4.91 -17.73 -12.48
CA LYS A 46 -3.56 -18.26 -12.66
C LYS A 46 -3.16 -19.22 -11.54
N GLU A 47 -3.45 -18.87 -10.29
CA GLU A 47 -3.12 -19.68 -9.11
C GLU A 47 -4.21 -20.69 -8.72
N GLU A 48 -5.35 -20.66 -9.42
CA GLU A 48 -6.53 -21.49 -9.14
C GLU A 48 -6.92 -21.46 -7.65
N SER A 49 -6.88 -20.26 -7.08
CA SER A 49 -7.10 -20.04 -5.65
C SER A 49 -8.22 -19.04 -5.41
N VAL A 50 -8.90 -19.18 -4.27
CA VAL A 50 -9.95 -18.23 -3.87
C VAL A 50 -9.29 -16.90 -3.55
N LYS A 51 -9.80 -15.82 -4.16
CA LYS A 51 -9.45 -14.43 -3.90
C LYS A 51 -10.32 -13.83 -2.81
N ALA A 52 -11.63 -14.01 -2.90
CA ALA A 52 -12.56 -13.44 -1.92
C ALA A 52 -13.88 -14.21 -1.86
N ILE A 53 -14.54 -14.13 -0.71
CA ILE A 53 -15.90 -14.59 -0.48
C ILE A 53 -16.69 -13.42 0.12
N ALA A 54 -17.83 -13.10 -0.48
CA ALA A 54 -18.72 -12.03 -0.02
C ALA A 54 -20.19 -12.46 -0.13
N PHE A 55 -21.02 -11.95 0.76
CA PHE A 55 -22.47 -12.15 0.74
C PHE A 55 -23.21 -10.84 0.45
N PHE A 56 -24.40 -10.95 -0.14
CA PHE A 56 -25.22 -9.82 -0.58
C PHE A 56 -26.69 -10.03 -0.25
N THR A 57 -27.45 -8.94 -0.05
CA THR A 57 -28.84 -8.96 0.45
C THR A 57 -29.84 -9.77 -0.36
N ASP A 58 -29.56 -10.00 -1.65
CA ASP A 58 -30.49 -10.59 -2.60
C ASP A 58 -29.74 -11.00 -3.90
N THR A 59 -30.50 -11.51 -4.86
CA THR A 59 -30.01 -11.99 -6.17
C THR A 59 -29.44 -10.90 -7.07
N SER A 60 -29.59 -9.60 -6.75
CA SER A 60 -28.89 -8.54 -7.48
C SER A 60 -27.38 -8.53 -7.22
N CYS A 61 -26.93 -9.15 -6.12
CA CYS A 61 -25.52 -9.17 -5.68
C CYS A 61 -24.86 -7.77 -5.59
N LYS A 62 -25.63 -6.73 -5.25
CA LYS A 62 -25.13 -5.34 -5.18
C LYS A 62 -24.82 -4.87 -3.76
N THR A 63 -25.62 -5.28 -2.78
CA THR A 63 -25.51 -4.76 -1.41
C THR A 63 -24.85 -5.79 -0.51
N LYS A 64 -23.57 -5.60 -0.19
CA LYS A 64 -22.79 -6.48 0.69
C LYS A 64 -23.37 -6.54 2.10
N VAL A 65 -23.45 -7.74 2.63
CA VAL A 65 -23.85 -8.05 4.01
C VAL A 65 -23.05 -9.22 4.55
N GLY A 66 -23.06 -9.39 5.86
CA GLY A 66 -22.46 -10.55 6.51
C GLY A 66 -20.94 -10.60 6.35
N GLN A 67 -20.40 -11.81 6.40
CA GLN A 67 -18.96 -12.02 6.44
C GLN A 67 -18.30 -11.68 5.10
N TYR A 68 -17.14 -11.04 5.18
CA TYR A 68 -16.22 -10.88 4.07
C TYR A 68 -14.90 -11.52 4.43
N ILE A 69 -14.33 -12.28 3.49
CA ILE A 69 -12.99 -12.86 3.61
C ILE A 69 -12.28 -12.68 2.27
N SER A 70 -11.03 -12.26 2.29
CA SER A 70 -10.15 -12.27 1.13
C SER A 70 -8.83 -12.97 1.43
N TYR A 71 -8.18 -13.44 0.37
CA TYR A 71 -6.93 -14.18 0.43
C TYR A 71 -5.96 -13.65 -0.64
N TYR A 72 -4.68 -13.80 -0.33
CA TYR A 72 -3.61 -13.62 -1.30
C TYR A 72 -3.56 -14.78 -2.31
N PRO A 73 -2.90 -14.59 -3.47
CA PRO A 73 -2.72 -15.69 -4.44
C PRO A 73 -2.04 -16.93 -3.84
N ASN A 74 -1.20 -16.73 -2.82
CA ASN A 74 -0.54 -17.79 -2.03
C ASN A 74 -1.47 -18.53 -1.04
N LYS A 75 -2.79 -18.28 -1.09
CA LYS A 75 -3.86 -18.89 -0.28
C LYS A 75 -3.87 -18.47 1.20
N LYS A 76 -2.97 -17.58 1.64
CA LYS A 76 -3.01 -17.03 3.00
C LYS A 76 -4.08 -15.96 3.13
N LEU A 77 -4.67 -15.88 4.32
CA LEU A 77 -5.69 -14.89 4.66
C LEU A 77 -5.14 -13.47 4.47
N GLU A 78 -5.85 -12.64 3.72
CA GLU A 78 -5.50 -11.24 3.48
C GLU A 78 -6.33 -10.32 4.38
N SER A 79 -7.65 -10.52 4.40
CA SER A 79 -8.55 -9.72 5.23
C SER A 79 -9.81 -10.47 5.61
N LYS A 80 -10.38 -10.12 6.77
CA LYS A 80 -11.72 -10.55 7.16
C LYS A 80 -12.44 -9.49 7.97
N GLY A 81 -13.76 -9.49 7.87
CA GLY A 81 -14.63 -8.60 8.65
C GLY A 81 -16.09 -8.82 8.29
N MET A 82 -16.94 -7.88 8.69
CA MET A 82 -18.35 -7.92 8.37
C MET A 82 -18.82 -6.66 7.65
N TYR A 83 -19.78 -6.85 6.75
CA TYR A 83 -20.55 -5.78 6.15
C TYR A 83 -21.98 -5.76 6.69
N ALA A 84 -22.49 -4.56 6.94
CA ALA A 84 -23.90 -4.25 7.14
C ALA A 84 -24.31 -3.24 6.07
N LYS A 85 -25.04 -3.69 5.05
CA LYS A 85 -25.52 -2.86 3.93
C LYS A 85 -24.41 -2.02 3.29
N ASN A 86 -23.40 -2.67 2.73
CA ASN A 86 -22.19 -2.08 2.14
C ASN A 86 -21.26 -1.31 3.10
N LYS A 87 -21.57 -1.24 4.40
CA LYS A 87 -20.73 -0.58 5.40
C LYS A 87 -19.97 -1.59 6.23
N LYS A 88 -18.67 -1.38 6.43
CA LYS A 88 -17.86 -2.13 7.39
C LYS A 88 -18.47 -1.97 8.78
N GLU A 89 -18.65 -3.10 9.45
CA GLU A 89 -19.22 -3.20 10.79
C GLU A 89 -18.37 -4.19 11.61
N GLY A 90 -18.18 -3.88 12.90
CA GLY A 90 -17.42 -4.72 13.83
C GLY A 90 -15.92 -4.74 13.55
N LEU A 91 -15.25 -5.78 14.05
CA LEU A 91 -13.81 -5.95 13.92
C LEU A 91 -13.43 -6.33 12.48
N TRP A 92 -12.56 -5.53 11.89
CA TRP A 92 -11.88 -5.81 10.64
C TRP A 92 -10.42 -6.12 10.91
N LEU A 93 -9.95 -7.20 10.30
CA LEU A 93 -8.57 -7.66 10.39
C LEU A 93 -7.98 -7.73 8.98
N SER A 94 -6.72 -7.35 8.86
CA SER A 94 -5.92 -7.65 7.68
C SER A 94 -4.55 -8.18 8.07
N TYR A 95 -3.92 -8.88 7.13
CA TYR A 95 -2.68 -9.61 7.33
C TYR A 95 -1.72 -9.32 6.18
N TYR A 96 -0.43 -9.48 6.42
CA TYR A 96 0.59 -9.49 5.37
C TYR A 96 0.61 -10.85 4.67
N GLU A 97 1.25 -10.93 3.49
CA GLU A 97 1.42 -12.18 2.74
C GLU A 97 2.20 -13.24 3.51
N ASN A 98 3.00 -12.86 4.51
CA ASN A 98 3.67 -13.80 5.40
C ASN A 98 2.72 -14.44 6.43
N GLY A 99 1.54 -13.85 6.68
CA GLY A 99 0.53 -14.30 7.63
C GLY A 99 0.48 -13.48 8.93
N ASN A 100 1.44 -12.58 9.16
CA ASN A 100 1.44 -11.69 10.31
C ASN A 100 0.30 -10.66 10.20
N LYS A 101 -0.20 -10.19 11.35
CA LYS A 101 -1.22 -9.13 11.37
C LYS A 101 -0.66 -7.88 10.72
N LYS A 102 -1.52 -7.16 10.01
CA LYS A 102 -1.22 -5.89 9.34
C LYS A 102 -2.06 -4.75 9.90
N ASP A 103 -3.35 -4.98 10.09
CA ASP A 103 -4.31 -4.00 10.63
C ASP A 103 -5.39 -4.71 11.46
N SER A 104 -5.86 -4.02 12.48
CA SER A 104 -6.99 -4.39 13.32
C SER A 104 -7.75 -3.14 13.68
N THR A 105 -8.95 -2.98 13.15
CA THR A 105 -9.76 -1.79 13.35
C THR A 105 -11.22 -2.17 13.60
N VAL A 106 -11.85 -1.56 14.60
CA VAL A 106 -13.29 -1.72 14.81
C VAL A 106 -14.03 -0.63 14.04
N TYR A 107 -15.01 -1.03 13.24
CA TYR A 107 -15.84 -0.13 12.46
C TYR A 107 -17.28 -0.13 12.93
N LYS A 108 -17.91 1.04 12.85
CA LYS A 108 -19.36 1.23 12.95
C LYS A 108 -19.82 2.07 11.76
N ASN A 109 -20.63 1.50 10.88
CA ASN A 109 -21.10 2.18 9.67
C ASN A 109 -19.98 2.80 8.80
N ASN A 110 -18.90 2.07 8.53
CA ASN A 110 -17.65 2.53 7.87
C ASN A 110 -16.78 3.50 8.68
N ASN A 111 -17.23 4.02 9.82
CA ASN A 111 -16.39 4.87 10.66
C ASN A 111 -15.55 4.00 11.57
N ALA A 112 -14.23 4.22 11.57
CA ALA A 112 -13.35 3.57 12.54
C ALA A 112 -13.65 4.14 13.94
N THR A 113 -13.74 3.26 14.94
CA THR A 113 -14.15 3.61 16.31
C THR A 113 -13.35 2.79 17.31
N GLY A 114 -13.15 3.30 18.53
CA GLY A 114 -12.39 2.60 19.56
C GLY A 114 -10.90 2.49 19.22
N THR A 115 -10.25 1.39 19.56
CA THR A 115 -8.81 1.23 19.34
C THR A 115 -8.52 0.50 18.03
N SER A 116 -7.63 1.08 17.22
CA SER A 116 -7.02 0.40 16.08
C SER A 116 -5.52 0.20 16.26
N PHE A 117 -5.02 -0.81 15.56
CA PHE A 117 -3.62 -1.19 15.57
C PHE A 117 -3.16 -1.49 14.15
N THR A 118 -1.95 -1.07 13.83
CA THR A 118 -1.20 -1.53 12.66
C THR A 118 0.10 -2.16 13.12
N TRP A 119 0.62 -3.07 12.32
CA TRP A 119 1.87 -3.78 12.60
C TRP A 119 2.82 -3.67 11.43
N PHE A 120 4.12 -3.75 11.71
CA PHE A 120 5.14 -4.04 10.71
C PHE A 120 5.03 -5.48 10.23
N GLU A 121 5.64 -5.79 9.09
CA GLU A 121 5.58 -7.13 8.51
C GLU A 121 6.29 -8.18 9.38
N ASP A 122 7.25 -7.77 10.23
CA ASP A 122 7.88 -8.63 11.24
C ASP A 122 6.99 -8.94 12.45
N GLY A 123 5.80 -8.30 12.55
CA GLY A 123 4.84 -8.50 13.62
C GLY A 123 4.95 -7.52 14.79
N ASN A 124 5.92 -6.61 14.79
CA ASN A 124 5.99 -5.54 15.78
C ASN A 124 4.88 -4.50 15.57
N ILE A 125 4.36 -3.90 16.64
CA ILE A 125 3.35 -2.84 16.52
C ILE A 125 4.00 -1.64 15.82
N ASN A 126 3.31 -1.10 14.82
CA ASN A 126 3.68 0.12 14.13
C ASN A 126 2.87 1.28 14.69
N ILE A 127 1.54 1.24 14.61
CA ILE A 127 0.68 2.32 15.10
C ILE A 127 -0.37 1.76 16.05
N LYS A 128 -0.60 2.48 17.15
CA LYS A 128 -1.78 2.37 17.99
C LYS A 128 -2.56 3.67 17.89
N ARG A 129 -3.85 3.60 17.55
CA ARG A 129 -4.73 4.76 17.56
C ARG A 129 -5.94 4.48 18.43
N GLU A 130 -6.19 5.37 19.39
CA GLU A 130 -7.39 5.40 20.21
C GLU A 130 -8.32 6.44 19.60
N MET A 131 -9.51 6.02 19.19
CA MET A 131 -10.50 6.88 18.52
C MET A 131 -11.77 6.98 19.35
N ASP A 132 -12.44 8.13 19.22
CA ASP A 132 -13.80 8.30 19.71
C ASP A 132 -14.78 7.25 19.15
N THR A 133 -15.83 6.99 19.92
CA THR A 133 -16.87 6.02 19.54
C THR A 133 -17.96 6.64 18.65
N ASP A 134 -17.98 7.98 18.52
CA ASP A 134 -18.92 8.70 17.67
C ASP A 134 -18.39 8.90 16.24
N GLY A 135 -17.14 8.51 15.96
CA GLY A 135 -16.55 8.50 14.63
C GLY A 135 -16.19 9.89 14.12
N LYS A 136 -16.04 10.89 15.01
CA LYS A 136 -15.54 12.22 14.63
C LYS A 136 -14.03 12.21 14.37
N GLY A 137 -13.34 11.12 14.69
CA GLY A 137 -11.91 10.97 14.44
C GLY A 137 -11.07 11.77 15.44
N ASN A 138 -11.58 11.97 16.65
CA ASN A 138 -10.78 12.44 17.77
C ASN A 138 -10.03 11.28 18.40
N GLY A 139 -8.87 11.57 18.98
CA GLY A 139 -8.20 10.69 19.93
C GLY A 139 -6.68 10.66 19.79
N LYS A 140 -6.03 9.73 20.47
CA LYS A 140 -4.57 9.67 20.60
C LYS A 140 -3.98 8.71 19.57
N GLU A 141 -2.87 9.10 18.96
CA GLU A 141 -2.05 8.21 18.16
C GLU A 141 -0.66 8.08 18.75
N THR A 142 -0.14 6.86 18.71
CA THR A 142 1.22 6.51 19.07
C THR A 142 1.77 5.60 17.99
N SER A 143 2.86 6.01 17.36
CA SER A 143 3.61 5.25 16.36
C SER A 143 4.92 4.76 16.97
N TYR A 144 5.42 3.63 16.50
CA TYR A 144 6.66 3.02 16.92
C TYR A 144 7.52 2.72 15.71
N TRP A 145 8.84 2.82 15.88
CA TRP A 145 9.81 2.34 14.91
C TRP A 145 9.85 0.82 14.88
N GLN A 146 10.44 0.27 13.82
CA GLN A 146 10.59 -1.18 13.67
C GLN A 146 11.46 -1.83 14.78
N ASN A 147 12.29 -1.03 15.46
CA ASN A 147 13.04 -1.46 16.65
C ASN A 147 12.23 -1.39 17.96
N GLY A 148 10.94 -1.07 17.89
CA GLY A 148 10.03 -0.96 19.03
C GLY A 148 10.10 0.35 19.82
N LYS A 149 11.03 1.25 19.50
CA LYS A 149 11.11 2.57 20.15
C LYS A 149 10.00 3.49 19.64
N LEU A 150 9.62 4.48 20.44
CA LEU A 150 8.62 5.48 20.04
C LEU A 150 9.08 6.21 18.77
N ASP A 151 8.19 6.32 17.78
CA ASP A 151 8.39 7.06 16.54
C ASP A 151 7.76 8.44 16.69
N PHE A 152 6.46 8.50 16.95
CA PHE A 152 5.79 9.74 17.31
C PHE A 152 4.55 9.52 18.15
N GLU A 153 4.08 10.57 18.80
CA GLU A 153 2.74 10.59 19.40
C GLU A 153 2.09 11.96 19.30
N GLY A 154 0.76 11.99 19.34
CA GLY A 154 -0.02 13.22 19.31
C GLY A 154 -1.52 12.98 19.34
N ILE A 155 -2.27 14.08 19.26
CA ILE A 155 -3.73 14.08 19.31
C ILE A 155 -4.32 14.47 17.96
N TRP A 156 -5.37 13.73 17.59
CA TRP A 156 -6.28 14.06 16.52
C TRP A 156 -7.52 14.74 17.11
N ALA A 157 -7.94 15.84 16.46
CA ALA A 157 -9.20 16.50 16.72
C ALA A 157 -9.96 16.66 15.38
N ASN A 158 -11.17 16.11 15.31
CA ASN A 158 -12.02 16.08 14.12
C ASN A 158 -11.28 15.54 12.87
N GLY A 159 -10.52 14.46 13.04
CA GLY A 159 -9.73 13.85 11.98
C GLY A 159 -8.52 14.65 11.52
N LYS A 160 -8.08 15.67 12.27
CA LYS A 160 -6.89 16.48 11.97
C LYS A 160 -5.90 16.50 13.14
N LYS A 161 -4.59 16.52 12.84
CA LYS A 161 -3.55 16.76 13.84
C LYS A 161 -3.83 18.07 14.58
N ASN A 162 -3.82 18.00 15.91
CA ASN A 162 -4.10 19.15 16.75
C ASN A 162 -3.29 19.07 18.06
N GLY A 163 -2.82 20.23 18.55
CA GLY A 163 -1.99 20.31 19.74
C GLY A 163 -0.56 19.85 19.50
N LEU A 164 0.11 19.45 20.58
CA LEU A 164 1.51 19.02 20.55
C LEU A 164 1.65 17.62 19.95
N TRP A 165 2.57 17.51 19.00
CA TRP A 165 3.05 16.27 18.42
C TRP A 165 4.54 16.13 18.70
N ILE A 166 4.96 14.98 19.21
CA ILE A 166 6.35 14.70 19.56
C ILE A 166 6.86 13.62 18.62
N TYR A 167 7.94 13.92 17.92
CA TYR A 167 8.63 13.01 17.01
C TYR A 167 9.98 12.60 17.61
N HIS A 168 10.40 11.37 17.32
CA HIS A 168 11.64 10.80 17.82
C HIS A 168 12.48 10.26 16.67
N HIS A 169 13.80 10.29 16.84
CA HIS A 169 14.77 9.61 16.01
C HIS A 169 14.65 8.09 16.16
N PHE A 170 15.23 7.33 15.23
CA PHE A 170 15.28 5.86 15.33
C PHE A 170 16.02 5.38 16.59
N ASN A 171 16.94 6.20 17.13
CA ASN A 171 17.64 5.90 18.38
C ASN A 171 16.75 6.10 19.64
N GLY A 172 15.56 6.69 19.50
CA GLY A 172 14.60 6.96 20.57
C GLY A 172 14.69 8.35 21.19
N ASN A 173 15.71 9.14 20.85
CA ASN A 173 15.80 10.54 21.30
C ASN A 173 14.78 11.39 20.55
N LYS A 174 14.29 12.46 21.19
CA LYS A 174 13.35 13.40 20.57
C LYS A 174 14.00 14.05 19.36
N SER A 175 13.31 14.07 18.21
CA SER A 175 13.75 14.76 17.00
C SER A 175 13.01 16.09 16.81
N ALA A 176 11.74 16.16 17.23
CA ALA A 176 10.99 17.40 17.14
C ALA A 176 9.78 17.48 18.09
N GLU A 177 9.41 18.72 18.40
CA GLU A 177 8.12 19.11 18.99
C GLU A 177 7.42 20.01 17.99
N VAL A 178 6.20 19.64 17.59
CA VAL A 178 5.44 20.38 16.58
C VAL A 178 4.05 20.65 17.11
N VAL A 179 3.66 21.92 17.15
CA VAL A 179 2.30 22.31 17.53
C VAL A 179 1.47 22.46 16.28
N TYR A 180 0.39 21.69 16.19
CA TYR A 180 -0.57 21.74 15.10
C TYR A 180 -1.87 22.43 15.52
N GLU A 181 -2.44 23.19 14.59
CA GLU A 181 -3.84 23.60 14.62
C GLU A 181 -4.52 23.12 13.33
N LYS A 182 -5.43 22.15 13.43
CA LYS A 182 -6.18 21.60 12.30
C LYS A 182 -5.28 21.21 11.09
N ASN A 183 -4.22 20.44 11.34
CA ASN A 183 -3.14 20.05 10.40
C ASN A 183 -2.14 21.16 10.01
N THR A 184 -2.36 22.42 10.40
CA THR A 184 -1.41 23.50 10.13
C THR A 184 -0.33 23.52 11.22
N ILE A 185 0.94 23.53 10.82
CA ILE A 185 2.05 23.72 11.76
C ILE A 185 2.05 25.18 12.23
N ILE A 186 1.95 25.38 13.55
CA ILE A 186 2.02 26.70 14.19
C ILE A 186 3.44 26.99 14.66
N THR A 187 4.05 26.02 15.36
CA THR A 187 5.45 26.08 15.78
C THR A 187 6.10 24.72 15.61
N SER A 188 7.42 24.73 15.41
CA SER A 188 8.23 23.51 15.34
C SER A 188 9.60 23.75 15.96
N LYS A 189 10.01 22.86 16.85
CA LYS A 189 11.32 22.82 17.49
C LYS A 189 11.99 21.50 17.14
N CYS A 190 13.22 21.52 16.65
CA CYS A 190 13.92 20.33 16.19
C CYS A 190 15.19 20.08 17.03
N PHE A 191 15.60 18.81 17.11
CA PHE A 191 16.75 18.35 17.87
C PHE A 191 17.55 17.34 17.07
N ASP A 192 18.87 17.35 17.21
CA ASP A 192 19.76 16.35 16.62
C ASP A 192 19.65 14.98 17.33
N GLU A 193 20.38 13.97 16.85
CA GLU A 193 20.35 12.63 17.43
C GLU A 193 20.89 12.57 18.88
N ASN A 194 21.60 13.61 19.35
CA ASN A 194 22.13 13.74 20.71
C ASN A 194 21.19 14.55 21.64
N GLY A 195 20.11 15.11 21.12
CA GLY A 195 19.17 15.95 21.85
C GLY A 195 19.53 17.43 21.88
N THR A 196 20.51 17.87 21.10
CA THR A 196 20.86 19.29 20.94
C THR A 196 19.82 19.98 20.06
N GLU A 197 19.27 21.10 20.52
CA GLU A 197 18.32 21.89 19.73
C GLU A 197 18.99 22.49 18.49
N GLU A 198 18.36 22.31 17.33
CA GLU A 198 18.81 22.89 16.06
C GLU A 198 18.09 24.20 15.75
N LYS A 199 18.83 25.17 15.22
CA LYS A 199 18.31 26.51 14.86
C LYS A 199 17.27 26.48 13.73
N ILE A 200 17.32 25.46 12.87
CA ILE A 200 16.42 25.32 11.73
C ILE A 200 15.70 24.00 11.87
N CYS A 201 14.37 24.04 11.86
CA CYS A 201 13.55 22.84 11.88
C CYS A 201 12.99 22.59 10.48
N ASP A 202 13.28 21.42 9.91
CA ASP A 202 12.71 21.01 8.63
C ASP A 202 11.23 20.66 8.80
N SER A 203 10.39 21.69 8.71
CA SER A 203 8.94 21.63 8.88
C SER A 203 8.26 21.18 7.58
N ALA A 204 8.47 19.91 7.21
CA ALA A 204 7.70 19.15 6.21
C ALA A 204 7.50 19.79 4.82
N LYS A 205 8.15 20.92 4.50
CA LYS A 205 8.20 21.51 3.16
C LYS A 205 9.27 20.83 2.32
N VAL A 206 9.27 19.50 2.32
CA VAL A 206 9.99 18.68 1.34
C VAL A 206 9.24 18.82 0.01
N LYS A 207 9.38 19.98 -0.64
CA LYS A 207 8.96 20.20 -2.02
C LYS A 207 9.60 19.09 -2.86
N LYS A 208 8.80 18.16 -3.39
CA LYS A 208 9.03 17.26 -4.55
C LYS A 208 10.50 17.18 -5.01
N ALA A 209 11.42 16.89 -4.11
CA ALA A 209 12.83 16.84 -4.45
C ALA A 209 12.98 15.56 -5.29
N PRO A 210 13.75 15.59 -6.38
CA PRO A 210 14.00 14.37 -7.14
C PRO A 210 14.56 13.31 -6.18
N LEU A 211 14.16 12.06 -6.36
CA LEU A 211 14.76 10.96 -5.62
C LEU A 211 16.22 10.84 -6.02
N MET A 212 17.11 10.76 -5.03
CA MET A 212 18.55 10.79 -5.23
C MET A 212 19.18 9.50 -4.71
N LEU A 213 20.14 8.99 -5.46
CA LEU A 213 21.10 8.01 -4.97
C LEU A 213 22.03 8.68 -3.94
N LYS A 214 22.70 7.87 -3.11
CA LYS A 214 23.62 8.36 -2.07
C LYS A 214 24.77 9.19 -2.64
N ASP A 215 25.23 8.87 -3.85
CA ASP A 215 26.26 9.60 -4.61
C ASP A 215 25.79 10.94 -5.21
N GLY A 216 24.51 11.29 -5.07
CA GLY A 216 23.93 12.51 -5.62
C GLY A 216 23.41 12.38 -7.06
N THR A 217 23.38 11.17 -7.64
CA THR A 217 22.74 10.93 -8.94
C THR A 217 21.22 10.93 -8.78
N PRO A 218 20.46 11.70 -9.61
CA PRO A 218 19.01 11.55 -9.65
C PRO A 218 18.60 10.16 -10.14
N LEU A 219 17.63 9.54 -9.48
CA LEU A 219 17.12 8.21 -9.83
C LEU A 219 16.70 8.11 -11.31
N THR A 220 16.07 9.16 -11.84
CA THR A 220 15.65 9.20 -13.24
C THR A 220 16.81 9.13 -14.22
N LYS A 221 17.96 9.76 -13.89
CA LYS A 221 19.18 9.67 -14.70
C LYS A 221 19.80 8.28 -14.62
N TYR A 222 19.85 7.68 -13.44
CA TYR A 222 20.31 6.30 -13.26
C TYR A 222 19.48 5.33 -14.11
N ILE A 223 18.14 5.40 -14.01
CA ILE A 223 17.23 4.54 -14.77
C ILE A 223 17.45 4.70 -16.27
N GLN A 224 17.54 5.94 -16.77
CA GLN A 224 17.75 6.19 -18.19
C GLN A 224 19.07 5.58 -18.69
N ARG A 225 20.14 5.69 -17.90
CA ARG A 225 21.43 5.08 -18.21
C ARG A 225 21.33 3.55 -18.23
N ALA A 226 20.72 2.96 -17.21
CA ALA A 226 20.57 1.51 -17.08
C ALA A 226 19.72 0.92 -18.23
N LEU A 227 18.68 1.62 -18.68
CA LEU A 227 17.87 1.23 -19.84
C LEU A 227 18.62 1.28 -21.17
N ASN A 228 19.62 2.15 -21.29
CA ASN A 228 20.46 2.24 -22.48
C ASN A 228 21.54 1.15 -22.49
N GLU A 229 22.09 0.81 -21.32
CA GLU A 229 23.12 -0.23 -21.15
C GLU A 229 22.52 -1.65 -21.21
N ASN A 230 21.31 -1.85 -20.69
CA ASN A 230 20.59 -3.12 -20.77
C ASN A 230 19.61 -3.10 -21.93
N THR A 231 19.91 -3.81 -23.02
CA THR A 231 19.05 -3.90 -24.21
C THR A 231 18.18 -5.15 -24.24
N ASP A 232 18.21 -6.01 -23.22
CA ASP A 232 17.44 -7.26 -23.14
C ASP A 232 15.92 -7.03 -23.25
N TRP A 233 15.47 -5.82 -22.87
CA TRP A 233 14.08 -5.42 -23.01
C TRP A 233 13.66 -5.19 -24.46
N LYS A 234 14.58 -5.14 -25.44
CA LYS A 234 14.27 -5.08 -26.88
C LYS A 234 14.04 -6.49 -27.43
N SER A 235 12.96 -7.11 -26.95
CA SER A 235 12.62 -8.52 -27.20
C SER A 235 11.44 -8.69 -28.18
N ARG A 236 11.30 -9.92 -28.71
CA ARG A 236 10.24 -10.31 -29.67
C ARG A 236 8.82 -10.29 -29.09
N ASP A 237 8.69 -10.26 -27.77
CA ASP A 237 7.40 -10.20 -27.07
C ASP A 237 6.76 -8.80 -27.10
N LEU A 238 7.40 -7.82 -27.74
CA LEU A 238 6.89 -6.47 -27.87
C LEU A 238 6.06 -6.27 -29.14
N PRO A 239 5.06 -5.39 -29.12
CA PRO A 239 4.26 -5.06 -30.30
C PRO A 239 5.11 -4.54 -31.47
N LEU A 240 4.82 -5.02 -32.68
CA LEU A 240 5.51 -4.64 -33.93
C LEU A 240 5.27 -3.18 -34.33
N GLU A 241 4.10 -2.63 -34.00
CA GLU A 241 3.73 -1.23 -34.29
C GLU A 241 4.59 -0.22 -33.51
N GLY A 242 5.30 -0.70 -32.50
CA GLY A 242 6.06 0.08 -31.56
C GLY A 242 5.23 0.95 -30.65
N GLY A 243 5.86 1.96 -30.03
CA GLY A 243 5.17 2.91 -29.14
C GLY A 243 5.90 3.21 -27.84
N ILE A 244 5.18 3.84 -26.92
CA ILE A 244 5.68 4.18 -25.58
C ILE A 244 4.98 3.29 -24.56
N PHE A 245 5.76 2.55 -23.81
CA PHE A 245 5.26 1.67 -22.76
C PHE A 245 5.71 2.18 -21.40
N PHE A 246 4.84 2.08 -20.42
CA PHE A 246 5.11 2.53 -19.06
C PHE A 246 5.06 1.35 -18.10
N VAL A 247 6.04 1.27 -17.21
CA VAL A 247 6.08 0.27 -16.13
C VAL A 247 6.19 1.00 -14.81
N TRP A 248 5.40 0.59 -13.82
CA TRP A 248 5.42 1.20 -12.49
C TRP A 248 6.02 0.21 -11.50
N VAL A 249 7.11 0.62 -10.89
CA VAL A 249 7.80 -0.15 -9.85
C VAL A 249 7.67 0.60 -8.55
N SER A 250 7.15 -0.07 -7.52
CA SER A 250 7.22 0.42 -6.16
C SER A 250 8.40 -0.21 -5.42
N PHE A 251 8.94 0.53 -4.47
CA PHE A 251 10.07 0.11 -3.64
C PHE A 251 10.09 0.96 -2.37
N THR A 252 10.70 0.43 -1.32
CA THR A 252 10.93 1.13 -0.04
C THR A 252 12.38 1.55 0.02
N VAL A 253 12.65 2.81 0.36
CA VAL A 253 13.98 3.25 0.83
C VAL A 253 13.92 3.29 2.35
N ASP A 254 14.75 2.49 3.01
CA ASP A 254 14.80 2.41 4.47
C ASP A 254 15.61 3.58 5.07
N ILE A 255 15.64 3.69 6.40
CA ILE A 255 16.29 4.76 7.16
C ILE A 255 17.80 4.90 6.88
N ASP A 256 18.45 3.80 6.50
CA ASP A 256 19.87 3.71 6.17
C ASP A 256 20.14 3.92 4.66
N GLY A 257 19.08 4.05 3.86
CA GLY A 257 19.15 4.20 2.40
C GLY A 257 19.07 2.88 1.63
N THR A 258 18.97 1.74 2.31
CA THR A 258 18.78 0.44 1.64
C THR A 258 17.45 0.37 0.92
N ILE A 259 17.40 -0.38 -0.18
CA ILE A 259 16.20 -0.54 -1.00
C ILE A 259 15.62 -1.93 -0.77
N LYS A 260 14.33 -2.01 -0.47
CA LYS A 260 13.59 -3.27 -0.28
C LYS A 260 12.19 -3.19 -0.87
N ASP A 261 11.43 -4.28 -0.76
CA ASP A 261 10.03 -4.38 -1.20
C ASP A 261 9.78 -3.98 -2.67
N ILE A 262 10.73 -4.30 -3.55
CA ILE A 262 10.62 -3.97 -4.97
C ILE A 262 9.48 -4.78 -5.59
N LYS A 263 8.40 -4.11 -5.99
CA LYS A 263 7.20 -4.73 -6.56
C LYS A 263 6.77 -4.05 -7.85
N LEU A 264 6.29 -4.85 -8.80
CA LEU A 264 5.66 -4.37 -10.02
C LEU A 264 4.20 -4.00 -9.71
N GLU A 265 3.85 -2.73 -9.81
CA GLU A 265 2.46 -2.27 -9.59
C GLU A 265 1.62 -2.46 -10.85
N HIS A 266 2.21 -2.12 -12.00
CA HIS A 266 1.59 -2.30 -13.31
C HIS A 266 2.64 -2.81 -14.29
N GLY A 267 2.44 -4.05 -14.73
CA GLY A 267 3.25 -4.68 -15.78
C GLY A 267 2.58 -4.59 -17.14
N VAL A 268 3.38 -4.59 -18.20
CA VAL A 268 2.87 -4.55 -19.57
C VAL A 268 3.30 -5.77 -20.36
N VAL A 269 4.61 -5.91 -20.59
CA VAL A 269 5.21 -6.99 -21.37
C VAL A 269 6.31 -7.66 -20.55
N GLN A 270 6.47 -8.97 -20.69
CA GLN A 270 7.34 -9.76 -19.81
C GLN A 270 8.79 -9.26 -19.83
N SER A 271 9.34 -8.94 -21.01
CA SER A 271 10.67 -8.36 -21.16
C SER A 271 10.83 -7.04 -20.41
N LEU A 272 9.90 -6.09 -20.59
CA LEU A 272 9.93 -4.79 -19.90
C LEU A 272 9.85 -4.97 -18.39
N ASN A 273 8.94 -5.81 -17.91
CA ASN A 273 8.73 -6.07 -16.49
C ASN A 273 10.00 -6.68 -15.84
N LYS A 274 10.62 -7.66 -16.50
CA LYS A 274 11.85 -8.29 -16.03
C LYS A 274 12.99 -7.28 -15.94
N THR A 275 13.20 -6.46 -16.98
CA THR A 275 14.25 -5.44 -16.99
C THR A 275 14.00 -4.36 -15.93
N SER A 276 12.75 -3.91 -15.75
CA SER A 276 12.38 -2.97 -14.69
C SER A 276 12.76 -3.49 -13.31
N ILE A 277 12.37 -4.72 -12.97
CA ILE A 277 12.72 -5.31 -11.67
C ILE A 277 14.24 -5.48 -11.52
N LYS A 278 14.95 -5.89 -12.58
CA LYS A 278 16.42 -6.02 -12.56
C LYS A 278 17.10 -4.68 -12.24
N ILE A 279 16.71 -3.60 -12.92
CA ILE A 279 17.28 -2.25 -12.69
C ILE A 279 17.12 -1.81 -11.23
N PHE A 280 15.96 -2.06 -10.61
CA PHE A 280 15.75 -1.72 -9.20
C PHE A 280 16.49 -2.64 -8.24
N LYS A 281 16.73 -3.91 -8.59
CA LYS A 281 17.56 -4.83 -7.80
C LYS A 281 19.03 -4.45 -7.83
N ASP A 282 19.49 -3.88 -8.96
CA ASP A 282 20.87 -3.40 -9.14
C ASP A 282 21.07 -1.97 -8.61
N LEU A 283 20.00 -1.32 -8.14
CA LEU A 283 20.04 0.03 -7.61
C LEU A 283 20.80 0.04 -6.27
N LYS A 284 21.81 0.91 -6.19
CA LYS A 284 22.59 1.13 -4.96
C LYS A 284 21.78 1.92 -3.93
N GLU A 285 22.35 2.08 -2.73
CA GLU A 285 21.78 2.89 -1.64
C GLU A 285 21.30 4.28 -2.11
N MET A 286 20.13 4.66 -1.61
CA MET A 286 19.49 5.94 -1.85
C MET A 286 19.62 6.87 -0.64
N LYS A 287 19.37 8.17 -0.87
CA LYS A 287 19.19 9.08 0.26
C LYS A 287 17.83 8.79 0.91
N PRO A 288 17.77 8.53 2.23
CA PRO A 288 16.52 8.28 2.93
C PRO A 288 15.64 9.53 2.94
N ALA A 289 14.34 9.34 3.18
CA ALA A 289 13.43 10.46 3.39
C ALA A 289 13.79 11.19 4.70
N PHE A 290 13.50 12.48 4.75
CA PHE A 290 13.80 13.33 5.90
C PHE A 290 12.59 14.20 6.23
N GLU A 291 12.25 14.32 7.51
CA GLU A 291 11.16 15.16 8.02
C GLU A 291 11.42 15.43 9.49
N PHE A 292 11.14 16.63 10.02
CA PHE A 292 11.25 16.93 11.46
C PHE A 292 12.60 16.53 12.07
N ASN A 293 13.66 16.87 11.33
CA ASN A 293 15.05 16.59 11.62
C ASN A 293 15.44 15.11 11.77
N ARG A 294 14.68 14.19 11.18
CA ARG A 294 14.95 12.75 11.28
C ARG A 294 14.83 12.06 9.93
N LYS A 295 15.61 10.99 9.77
CA LYS A 295 15.45 10.05 8.65
C LYS A 295 14.28 9.12 8.92
N TYR A 296 13.54 8.76 7.88
CA TYR A 296 12.50 7.75 7.97
C TYR A 296 12.43 6.92 6.69
N GLY A 297 11.98 5.67 6.83
CA GLY A 297 11.75 4.79 5.69
C GLY A 297 10.49 5.23 4.93
N ASN A 298 10.55 5.25 3.59
CA ASN A 298 9.42 5.68 2.78
C ASN A 298 9.26 4.80 1.53
N ARG A 299 8.01 4.57 1.13
CA ARG A 299 7.68 3.82 -0.08
C ARG A 299 7.46 4.79 -1.24
N TYR A 300 8.12 4.49 -2.35
CA TYR A 300 8.04 5.26 -3.58
C TYR A 300 7.46 4.39 -4.70
N THR A 301 6.83 5.05 -5.67
CA THR A 301 6.46 4.42 -6.94
C THR A 301 7.08 5.21 -8.07
N GLN A 302 7.96 4.56 -8.82
CA GLN A 302 8.65 5.15 -9.96
C GLN A 302 8.08 4.60 -11.27
N ARG A 303 7.69 5.53 -12.14
CA ARG A 303 7.31 5.22 -13.52
C ARG A 303 8.58 5.14 -14.38
N MET A 304 8.72 4.05 -15.12
CA MET A 304 9.73 3.85 -16.16
C MET A 304 9.09 3.99 -17.53
N GLU A 305 9.78 4.65 -18.45
CA GLU A 305 9.33 4.85 -19.83
C GLU A 305 10.23 4.05 -20.78
N PHE A 306 9.61 3.21 -21.61
CA PHE A 306 10.28 2.44 -22.65
C PHE A 306 9.82 2.93 -24.00
N ARG A 307 10.75 3.46 -24.79
CA ARG A 307 10.49 3.91 -26.16
C ARG A 307 10.86 2.81 -27.14
N VAL A 308 9.86 2.35 -27.86
CA VAL A 308 9.97 1.29 -28.84
C VAL A 308 9.85 1.88 -30.24
N GLY A 309 10.90 1.75 -31.04
CA GLY A 309 10.85 2.02 -32.48
C GLY A 309 10.13 0.92 -33.27
N LYS A 310 9.65 1.27 -34.47
CA LYS A 310 9.12 0.31 -35.46
C LYS A 310 10.24 -0.53 -36.09
N ASP A 311 11.44 0.03 -36.14
CA ASP A 311 12.63 -0.60 -36.69
C ASP A 311 13.29 -1.42 -35.59
N ARG A 312 12.74 -2.61 -35.32
CA ARG A 312 13.33 -3.57 -34.37
C ARG A 312 13.56 -4.93 -35.01
N PHE A 313 14.55 -4.96 -35.90
CA PHE A 313 15.51 -6.04 -36.15
C PHE A 313 16.74 -5.44 -36.84
#